data_AF-A0A0M8PVV6-F1
#
_entry.id   AF-A0A0M8PVV6-F1
#
_cell.length_a   1.000
_cell.length_b   1.000
_cell.length_c   1.000
_cell.angle_alpha   90.00
_cell.angle_beta   90.00
_cell.angle_gamma   90.00
#
_symmetry.space_group_name_H-M   'P 1'
#
loop_
_entity.id
_entity.type
_entity.pdbx_description
1 polymer ?
#
loop_
_entity_poly.entity_id
_entity_poly.type
_entity_poly.pdbx_seq_one_letter_code
_entity_poly.pdbx_strand_id
1 'polypeptide(L)' 'MNPQVIEYYESLLKFEIMETQYTSASQTLRELVEQYVGQDAVHKNDILTAYTNVMKELIG' A
#
# COMPACT_ATOMS: atom_id res chain seq x y z
N MET A 1 -6.97 -13.75 5.90
CA MET A 1 -5.98 -13.03 5.07
C MET A 1 -5.66 -13.88 3.86
N ASN A 2 -5.61 -13.27 2.69
CA ASN A 2 -5.40 -13.93 1.40
C ASN A 2 -4.05 -13.48 0.79
N PRO A 3 -3.07 -14.39 0.62
CA PRO A 3 -1.76 -14.05 0.06
C PRO A 3 -1.80 -13.35 -1.30
N GLN A 4 -2.71 -13.76 -2.18
CA GLN A 4 -2.84 -13.15 -3.51
C GLN A 4 -3.32 -11.69 -3.44
N VAL A 5 -4.20 -11.40 -2.48
CA VAL A 5 -4.69 -10.04 -2.24
C VAL A 5 -3.59 -9.18 -1.62
N ILE A 6 -2.79 -9.75 -0.72
CA ILE A 6 -1.64 -9.07 -0.13
C ILE A 6 -0.62 -8.70 -1.22
N GLU A 7 -0.19 -9.65 -2.05
CA GLU A 7 0.75 -9.41 -3.16
C GLU A 7 0.23 -8.36 -4.15
N TYR A 8 -1.08 -8.35 -4.41
CA TYR A 8 -1.72 -7.33 -5.24
C TYR A 8 -1.58 -5.93 -4.65
N TYR A 9 -1.92 -5.75 -3.36
CA TYR A 9 -1.79 -4.44 -2.71
C TYR A 9 -0.33 -4.03 -2.49
N GLU A 10 0.59 -4.98 -2.29
CA GLU A 10 2.03 -4.67 -2.25
C GLU A 10 2.51 -4.09 -3.58
N SER A 11 2.08 -4.69 -4.69
CA SER A 11 2.43 -4.21 -6.03
C SER A 11 1.86 -2.82 -6.30
N LEU A 12 0.60 -2.57 -5.92
CA LEU A 12 -0.02 -1.24 -6.01
C LEU A 12 0.74 -0.19 -5.19
N LEU A 13 1.03 -0.51 -3.93
CA LEU A 13 1.76 0.39 -3.04
C LEU A 13 3.15 0.75 -3.59
N LYS A 14 3.88 -0.24 -4.11
CA LYS A 14 5.21 -0.03 -4.73
C LYS A 14 5.11 0.82 -5.99
N PHE A 15 4.09 0.61 -6.82
CA PHE A 15 3.83 1.43 -8.00
C PHE A 15 3.58 2.89 -7.62
N GLU A 16 2.72 3.12 -6.63
CA GLU A 16 2.39 4.46 -6.16
C GLU A 16 3.60 5.17 -5.54
N ILE A 17 4.46 4.46 -4.81
CA ILE A 17 5.75 5.00 -4.31
C ILE A 17 6.62 5.47 -5.46
N MET A 18 6.73 4.67 -6.53
CA MET A 18 7.48 5.08 -7.71
C MET A 18 6.85 6.33 -8.33
N GLU A 19 5.53 6.35 -8.53
CA GLU A 19 4.84 7.50 -9.14
C GLU A 19 4.97 8.78 -8.30
N THR A 20 4.85 8.70 -6.97
CA THR A 20 5.07 9.85 -6.06
C THR A 20 6.50 10.34 -6.01
N GLN A 21 7.50 9.52 -6.38
CA GLN A 21 8.87 10.03 -6.56
C GLN A 21 9.03 10.85 -7.85
N TYR A 22 8.18 10.61 -8.86
CA TYR A 22 8.22 11.34 -10.13
C TYR A 22 7.21 12.49 -10.22
N THR A 23 6.22 12.51 -9.33
CA THR A 23 5.17 13.53 -9.26
C THR A 23 5.31 14.33 -7.98
N SER A 24 5.04 15.64 -7.99
CA SER A 24 5.03 16.47 -6.76
C SER A 24 3.82 16.19 -5.85
N ALA A 25 3.22 15.00 -5.94
CA ALA A 25 2.05 14.62 -5.17
C ALA A 25 2.42 14.52 -3.68
N SER A 26 1.69 15.25 -2.83
CA SER A 26 1.98 15.30 -1.39
C SER A 26 1.36 14.15 -0.59
N GLN A 27 0.72 13.19 -1.26
CA GLN A 27 0.00 12.12 -0.59
C GLN A 27 1.00 11.11 -0.04
N THR A 28 0.97 10.90 1.27
CA THR A 28 1.82 9.93 1.95
C THR A 28 1.34 8.50 1.71
N LEU A 29 2.24 7.53 1.81
CA LEU A 29 1.89 6.11 1.69
C LEU A 29 0.79 5.69 2.69
N ARG A 30 0.79 6.31 3.87
CA ARG A 30 -0.21 6.08 4.90
C ARG A 30 -1.60 6.55 4.49
N GLU A 31 -1.71 7.74 3.89
CA GLU A 31 -2.99 8.27 3.40
C GLU A 31 -3.55 7.40 2.26
N LEU A 32 -2.68 6.90 1.38
CA LEU A 32 -3.07 5.95 0.33
C LEU A 32 -3.64 4.64 0.91
N VAL A 33 -2.99 4.09 1.94
CA VAL A 33 -3.47 2.89 2.64
C VAL A 33 -4.81 3.13 3.33
N GLU A 34 -5.00 4.28 3.97
CA GLU A 34 -6.28 4.65 4.58
C GLU A 34 -7.39 4.76 3.52
N GLN A 35 -7.08 5.28 2.31
CA GLN A 35 -8.02 5.29 1.18
C GLN A 35 -8.37 3.87 0.71
N TYR A 36 -7.38 2.99 0.52
CA TYR A 36 -7.64 1.61 0.11
C TYR A 36 -8.46 0.84 1.14
N VAL A 37 -8.18 1.00 2.44
CA VAL A 37 -9.00 0.40 3.51
C VAL A 37 -10.42 0.96 3.52
N GLY A 38 -10.60 2.24 3.21
CA GLY A 38 -11.92 2.88 3.10
C GLY A 38 -12.73 2.37 1.91
N GLN A 39 -12.08 2.09 0.78
CA GLN A 39 -12.70 1.56 -0.43
C GLN A 39 -12.97 0.06 -0.34
N ASP A 40 -12.05 -0.70 0.25
CA ASP A 40 -12.09 -2.15 0.34
C ASP A 40 -11.93 -2.64 1.78
N ALA A 41 -12.92 -2.31 2.59
CA ALA A 41 -12.94 -2.65 4.02
C ALA A 41 -12.93 -4.18 4.26
N VAL A 42 -13.36 -4.98 3.29
CA VAL A 42 -13.33 -6.46 3.36
C VAL A 42 -11.89 -6.96 3.39
N HIS A 43 -10.98 -6.29 2.67
CA HIS A 43 -9.57 -6.61 2.59
C HIS A 43 -8.67 -5.78 3.53
N LYS A 44 -9.26 -5.07 4.51
CA LYS A 44 -8.53 -4.23 5.47
C LYS A 44 -7.26 -4.88 6.04
N ASN A 45 -7.36 -6.12 6.53
CA ASN A 45 -6.21 -6.80 7.14
C ASN A 45 -5.14 -7.19 6.10
N ASP A 46 -5.56 -7.51 4.87
CA ASP A 46 -4.65 -7.80 3.77
C ASP A 46 -3.89 -6.55 3.33
N ILE A 47 -4.60 -5.42 3.21
CA ILE A 47 -4.03 -4.11 2.86
C ILE A 47 -3.02 -3.63 3.91
N LEU A 48 -3.35 -3.74 5.20
CA LEU A 48 -2.44 -3.35 6.29
C LEU A 48 -1.20 -4.25 6.35
N THR A 49 -1.33 -5.52 5.97
CA THR A 49 -0.20 -6.44 5.87
C THR A 49 0.71 -6.08 4.71
N ALA A 50 0.14 -5.82 3.54
CA ALA A 50 0.87 -5.34 2.37
C ALA A 50 1.65 -4.05 2.68
N TYR A 51 1.02 -3.08 3.33
CA TYR A 51 1.68 -1.86 3.80
C TYR A 51 2.87 -2.15 4.72
N THR A 52 2.70 -3.05 5.68
CA THR A 52 3.77 -3.41 6.62
C THR A 52 4.95 -4.05 5.89
N ASN A 53 4.69 -4.92 4.92
CA ASN A 53 5.74 -5.57 4.14
C ASN A 53 6.50 -4.57 3.27
N VAL A 54 5.79 -3.68 2.57
CA VAL A 54 6.40 -2.59 1.79
C VAL A 54 7.24 -1.68 2.67
N MET A 55 6.73 -1.28 3.84
CA MET A 55 7.49 -0.44 4.78
C MET A 55 8.77 -1.13 5.29
N LYS A 56 8.74 -2.44 5.55
CA LYS A 56 9.94 -3.22 5.90
C LYS A 56 10.96 -3.21 4.77
N GLU A 57 10.53 -3.46 3.53
CA GLU A 57 11.43 -3.45 2.37
C GLU A 57 12.08 -2.07 2.14
N LEU A 58 11.36 -0.98 2.41
CA LEU A 58 11.89 0.38 2.26
C LEU A 58 12.91 0.76 3.35
N ILE A 59 12.74 0.24 4.57
CA ILE A 59 13.59 0.58 5.73
C ILE A 59 14.81 -0.35 5.84
N GLY A 60 14.73 -1.57 5.28
CA GLY A 60 15.79 -2.59 5.34
C GLY A 60 15.59 -3.59 6.47
#